data_AF-A0A925NIU2-F1
#
_entry.id   AF-A0A925NIU2-F1
#
_cell.length_a   1.000
_cell.length_b   1.000
_cell.length_c   1.000
_cell.angle_alpha   90.00
_cell.angle_beta   90.00
_cell.angle_gamma   90.00
#
_symmetry.space_group_name_H-M   'P 1'
#
loop_
_entity.id
_entity.type
_entity.pdbx_description
1 polymer ?
#
loop_
_entity_poly.entity_id
_entity_poly.type
_entity_poly.pdbx_seq_one_letter_code
_entity_poly.pdbx_strand_id
1 'polypeptide(L)'
;MATRTFIITFLIYSCLGFINSAGAAPLQAGVEFSHKLAPLKSGLREGQRMNLEAVETKGEITEWRRIPKWFAGVWHREKTVRKSGQSYQTRADMITGYQADAKGRVWQPVFFRVRKVDAGPYIEYQIPQRKTIFKVDKGSLTSFSQSTRIRISKATGRIVQSFQQEDMSVSEPLEDGLVRATVECRVFSQDGTVELEDTIECEEERIEPFTPIDEFSGTNYRNSFIKFLEASGHPELVPSSRALVTVTPTQSRILKGENRDTALLDDDTKTAAGSRNAD
;
A
#
# COMPACT_ATOMS: atom_id res chain seq x y z
N MET A 1 -45.03 -0.79 51.05
CA MET A 1 -43.88 -0.14 51.73
C MET A 1 -42.66 -1.04 51.57
N ALA A 2 -41.51 -0.41 51.33
CA ALA A 2 -40.16 -0.98 51.23
C ALA A 2 -39.80 -1.79 49.97
N THR A 3 -39.02 -1.18 49.07
CA THR A 3 -37.93 -1.82 48.29
C THR A 3 -37.18 -0.72 47.52
N ARG A 4 -36.08 -0.19 48.06
CA ARG A 4 -34.68 -0.66 48.03
C ARG A 4 -33.95 -0.30 46.72
N THR A 5 -33.21 0.80 46.83
CA THR A 5 -32.13 1.26 45.95
C THR A 5 -31.05 0.18 45.80
N PHE A 6 -30.72 -0.19 44.57
CA PHE A 6 -29.54 -1.01 44.26
C PHE A 6 -28.42 -0.11 43.74
N ILE A 7 -27.35 -0.03 44.53
CA ILE A 7 -26.05 0.51 44.14
C ILE A 7 -25.25 -0.70 43.65
N ILE A 8 -24.85 -0.69 42.38
CA ILE A 8 -23.90 -1.69 41.84
C ILE A 8 -22.56 -0.99 41.65
N THR A 9 -21.65 -1.29 42.58
CA THR A 9 -20.22 -0.98 42.50
C THR A 9 -19.56 -2.08 41.66
N PHE A 10 -19.00 -1.75 40.50
CA PHE A 10 -18.16 -2.68 39.74
C PHE A 10 -16.69 -2.47 40.10
N LEU A 11 -16.12 -3.49 40.73
CA LEU A 11 -14.69 -3.67 40.98
C LEU A 11 -13.95 -3.82 39.64
N ILE A 12 -12.96 -2.97 39.39
CA ILE A 12 -12.00 -3.13 38.30
C ILE A 12 -10.88 -4.06 38.81
N TYR A 13 -10.88 -5.31 38.36
CA TYR A 13 -9.76 -6.23 38.57
C TYR A 13 -8.68 -5.94 37.51
N SER A 14 -7.59 -5.36 37.98
CA SER A 14 -6.37 -5.14 37.22
C SER A 14 -5.56 -6.44 37.15
N CYS A 15 -5.58 -7.11 35.99
CA CYS A 15 -4.63 -8.16 35.65
C CYS A 15 -3.72 -7.65 34.53
N LEU A 16 -2.70 -6.88 34.91
CA LEU A 16 -1.56 -6.54 34.07
C LEU A 16 -0.60 -7.76 34.02
N GLY A 17 -0.94 -8.72 33.18
CA GLY A 17 0.02 -9.71 32.71
C GLY A 17 0.79 -9.11 31.53
N PHE A 18 1.99 -8.57 31.79
CA PHE A 18 2.92 -8.20 30.73
C PHE A 18 3.42 -9.47 30.07
N ILE A 19 2.80 -9.84 28.95
CA ILE A 19 3.41 -10.74 27.98
C ILE A 19 4.55 -9.94 27.37
N ASN A 20 5.79 -10.30 27.70
CA ASN A 20 6.96 -9.86 26.94
C ASN A 20 6.83 -10.45 25.53
N SER A 21 6.15 -9.72 24.65
CA SER A 21 6.21 -9.97 23.22
C SER A 21 7.68 -9.83 22.83
N ALA A 22 8.27 -10.88 22.29
CA ALA A 22 9.59 -10.79 21.66
C ALA A 22 9.46 -9.77 20.51
N GLY A 23 9.79 -8.51 20.82
CA GLY A 23 9.85 -7.44 19.85
C GLY A 23 10.86 -7.85 18.80
N ALA A 24 10.39 -8.12 17.59
CA ALA A 24 11.31 -8.18 16.46
C ALA A 24 12.03 -6.83 16.43
N ALA A 25 13.35 -6.85 16.22
CA ALA A 25 14.09 -5.62 16.04
C ALA A 25 13.42 -4.83 14.91
N PRO A 26 13.08 -3.55 15.12
CA PRO A 26 12.44 -2.74 14.09
C PRO A 26 13.34 -2.70 12.86
N LEU A 27 12.76 -2.72 11.65
CA LEU A 27 13.51 -2.55 10.41
C LEU A 27 14.29 -1.22 10.44
N GLN A 28 15.59 -1.28 10.70
CA GLN A 28 16.46 -0.10 10.72
C GLN A 28 16.84 0.31 9.29
N ALA A 29 15.89 0.90 8.58
CA ALA A 29 16.10 1.44 7.23
C ALA A 29 16.55 2.92 7.22
N GLY A 30 16.87 3.51 8.38
CA GLY A 30 17.19 4.93 8.52
C GLY A 30 15.99 5.86 8.33
N VAL A 31 14.78 5.30 8.25
CA VAL A 31 13.53 6.06 8.22
C VAL A 31 12.65 5.54 9.33
N GLU A 32 12.28 6.44 10.21
CA GLU A 32 11.42 6.16 11.34
C GLU A 32 9.98 6.48 10.98
N PHE A 33 9.07 5.60 11.40
CA PHE A 33 7.65 5.91 11.35
C PHE A 33 7.33 7.12 12.22
N SER A 34 6.38 7.91 11.77
CA SER A 34 5.89 9.06 12.54
C SER A 34 5.26 8.58 13.84
N HIS A 35 5.57 9.23 14.97
CA HIS A 35 4.86 8.98 16.24
C HIS A 35 3.44 9.56 16.24
N LYS A 36 3.22 10.59 15.41
CA LYS A 36 1.94 11.28 15.22
C LYS A 36 1.93 11.92 13.84
N LEU A 37 0.76 11.96 13.21
CA LEU A 37 0.54 12.70 11.97
C LEU A 37 -0.34 13.93 12.20
N ALA A 38 -0.33 14.85 11.25
CA ALA A 38 -1.31 15.92 11.22
C ALA A 38 -2.73 15.31 11.09
N PRO A 39 -3.74 15.87 11.77
CA PRO A 39 -5.12 15.43 11.61
C PRO A 39 -5.61 15.56 10.17
N LEU A 40 -6.55 14.70 9.77
CA LEU A 40 -7.20 14.79 8.46
C LEU A 40 -7.96 16.11 8.31
N LYS A 41 -7.91 16.65 7.08
CA LYS A 41 -8.70 17.81 6.67
C LYS A 41 -10.19 17.53 6.91
N SER A 42 -10.95 18.54 7.30
CA SER A 42 -12.36 18.40 7.70
C SER A 42 -13.22 17.65 6.66
N GLY A 43 -13.03 17.90 5.36
CA GLY A 43 -13.78 17.23 4.29
C GLY A 43 -13.44 15.74 4.07
N LEU A 44 -12.42 15.22 4.75
CA LEU A 44 -12.00 13.81 4.71
C LEU A 44 -12.29 13.08 6.02
N ARG A 45 -13.07 13.68 6.93
CA ARG A 45 -13.41 13.10 8.23
C ARG A 45 -14.70 12.29 8.17
N GLU A 46 -14.89 11.43 9.16
CA GLU A 46 -16.07 10.59 9.28
C GLU A 46 -17.38 11.40 9.35
N GLY A 47 -18.44 10.83 8.77
CA GLY A 47 -19.75 11.47 8.64
C GLY A 47 -19.90 12.45 7.46
N GLN A 48 -18.80 12.92 6.89
CA GLN A 48 -18.83 13.86 5.75
C GLN A 48 -19.18 13.15 4.43
N ARG A 49 -19.51 13.95 3.40
CA ARG A 49 -19.56 13.49 2.00
C ARG A 49 -18.22 13.83 1.35
N MET A 50 -17.61 12.84 0.71
CA MET A 50 -16.33 13.04 0.03
C MET A 50 -16.53 13.80 -1.28
N ASN A 51 -15.75 14.85 -1.50
CA ASN A 51 -15.60 15.47 -2.81
C ASN A 51 -14.45 14.77 -3.55
N LEU A 52 -14.77 13.84 -4.45
CA LEU A 52 -13.77 13.08 -5.21
C LEU A 52 -12.93 13.98 -6.12
N GLU A 53 -13.54 14.99 -6.74
CA GLU A 53 -12.84 15.91 -7.63
C GLU A 53 -11.74 16.70 -6.90
N ALA A 54 -11.91 16.91 -5.59
CA ALA A 54 -10.92 17.60 -4.77
C ALA A 54 -9.72 16.71 -4.37
N VAL A 55 -9.80 15.39 -4.56
CA VAL A 55 -8.73 14.45 -4.20
C VAL A 55 -8.16 13.69 -5.38
N GLU A 56 -8.84 13.65 -6.51
CA GLU A 56 -8.36 13.01 -7.72
C GLU A 56 -7.17 13.80 -8.29
N THR A 57 -5.98 13.27 -8.05
CA THR A 57 -4.77 13.74 -8.71
C THR A 57 -4.74 13.19 -10.13
N LYS A 58 -4.52 14.06 -11.11
CA LYS A 58 -4.02 13.63 -12.42
C LYS A 58 -2.70 12.92 -12.12
N GLY A 59 -2.53 11.68 -12.57
CA GLY A 59 -1.40 10.81 -12.23
C GLY A 59 -0.08 11.29 -12.81
N GLU A 60 0.34 12.49 -12.43
CA GLU A 60 1.56 13.14 -12.90
C GLU A 60 2.77 12.43 -12.29
N ILE A 61 3.78 12.23 -13.14
CA ILE A 61 5.06 11.66 -12.73
C ILE A 61 5.84 12.78 -12.05
N THR A 62 6.03 12.64 -10.74
CA THR A 62 6.74 13.64 -9.91
C THR A 62 8.25 13.41 -9.91
N GLU A 63 8.68 12.17 -10.08
CA GLU A 63 10.09 11.79 -10.09
C GLU A 63 10.30 10.42 -10.73
N TRP A 64 11.55 10.09 -11.03
CA TRP A 64 11.97 8.76 -11.45
C TRP A 64 13.00 8.21 -10.48
N ARG A 65 12.83 6.94 -10.10
CA ARG A 65 13.71 6.25 -9.15
C ARG A 65 14.27 4.99 -9.80
N ARG A 66 15.57 4.77 -9.63
CA ARG A 66 16.21 3.54 -10.10
C ARG A 66 15.79 2.37 -9.21
N ILE A 67 15.53 1.22 -9.81
CA ILE A 67 15.24 -0.03 -9.10
C ILE A 67 16.23 -1.14 -9.51
N PRO A 68 16.41 -2.18 -8.68
CA PRO A 68 17.17 -3.35 -9.07
C PRO A 68 16.54 -4.07 -10.27
N LYS A 69 17.38 -4.65 -11.13
CA LYS A 69 16.90 -5.46 -12.27
C LYS A 69 16.09 -6.67 -11.83
N TRP A 70 16.49 -7.32 -10.74
CA TRP A 70 15.79 -8.50 -10.21
C TRP A 70 14.36 -8.17 -9.77
N PHE A 71 14.07 -6.91 -9.45
CA PHE A 71 12.73 -6.47 -9.03
C PHE A 71 11.88 -5.95 -10.19
N ALA A 72 12.40 -5.85 -11.41
CA ALA A 72 11.67 -5.30 -12.56
C ALA A 72 10.86 -6.37 -13.30
N GLY A 73 9.64 -6.04 -13.71
CA GLY A 73 8.75 -6.94 -14.43
C GLY A 73 7.29 -6.75 -14.07
N VAL A 74 6.51 -7.78 -14.36
CA VAL A 74 5.14 -7.93 -13.87
C VAL A 74 5.14 -9.00 -12.80
N TRP A 75 4.60 -8.66 -11.63
CA TRP A 75 4.58 -9.51 -10.44
C TRP A 75 3.15 -9.84 -10.04
N HIS A 76 2.96 -11.04 -9.53
CA HIS A 76 1.73 -11.54 -8.99
C HIS A 76 1.91 -11.87 -7.51
N ARG A 77 0.96 -11.42 -6.70
CA ARG A 77 0.82 -11.84 -5.30
C ARG A 77 -0.49 -12.58 -5.16
N GLU A 78 -0.48 -13.72 -4.47
CA GLU A 78 -1.69 -14.48 -4.14
C GLU A 78 -2.17 -14.19 -2.71
N LYS A 79 -1.24 -14.13 -1.75
CA LYS A 79 -1.51 -14.18 -0.32
C LYS A 79 -0.58 -13.28 0.48
N THR A 80 -1.09 -12.80 1.62
CA THR A 80 -0.33 -12.07 2.63
C THR A 80 -0.53 -12.75 3.98
N VAL A 81 0.52 -12.81 4.79
CA VAL A 81 0.53 -13.39 6.13
C VAL A 81 0.92 -12.31 7.12
N ARG A 82 0.10 -12.08 8.15
CA ARG A 82 0.47 -11.24 9.29
C ARG A 82 1.45 -11.97 10.19
N LYS A 83 2.26 -11.22 10.93
CA LYS A 83 3.11 -11.78 11.99
C LYS A 83 2.34 -12.57 13.06
N SER A 84 1.06 -12.26 13.25
CA SER A 84 0.16 -13.06 14.11
C SER A 84 -0.12 -14.49 13.59
N GLY A 85 0.32 -14.81 12.37
CA GLY A 85 0.02 -16.05 11.66
C GLY A 85 -1.28 -15.99 10.86
N GLN A 86 -2.10 -14.95 11.04
CA GLN A 86 -3.33 -14.79 10.27
C GLN A 86 -3.03 -14.48 8.81
N SER A 87 -3.80 -15.07 7.92
CA SER A 87 -3.44 -15.12 6.51
C SER A 87 -4.64 -14.73 5.65
N TYR A 88 -4.43 -13.92 4.63
CA TYR A 88 -5.51 -13.36 3.80
C TYR A 88 -5.18 -13.47 2.33
N GLN A 89 -6.19 -13.76 1.52
CA GLN A 89 -6.07 -13.64 0.07
C GLN A 89 -5.93 -12.16 -0.32
N THR A 90 -4.84 -11.85 -1.00
CA THR A 90 -4.47 -10.48 -1.38
C THR A 90 -3.99 -10.45 -2.82
N ARG A 91 -4.78 -11.11 -3.68
CA ARG A 91 -4.54 -11.23 -5.12
C ARG A 91 -4.31 -9.86 -5.72
N ALA A 92 -3.13 -9.65 -6.29
CA ALA A 92 -2.78 -8.40 -6.93
C ALA A 92 -1.71 -8.65 -7.98
N ASP A 93 -1.83 -7.95 -9.10
CA ASP A 93 -0.79 -7.88 -10.11
C ASP A 93 -0.22 -6.47 -10.11
N MET A 94 1.11 -6.36 -10.22
CA MET A 94 1.80 -5.07 -10.23
C MET A 94 2.90 -5.02 -11.28
N ILE A 95 3.13 -3.81 -11.81
CA ILE A 95 4.23 -3.51 -12.71
C ILE A 95 5.30 -2.77 -11.94
N THR A 96 6.54 -3.23 -12.06
CA THR A 96 7.72 -2.59 -11.51
C THR A 96 8.75 -2.34 -12.62
N GLY A 97 9.21 -1.09 -12.71
CA GLY A 97 10.07 -0.63 -13.78
C GLY A 97 9.29 -0.31 -15.06
N TYR A 98 9.52 0.88 -15.61
CA TYR A 98 8.84 1.36 -16.82
C TYR A 98 9.82 1.73 -17.93
N GLN A 99 11.03 2.18 -17.58
CA GLN A 99 12.03 2.60 -18.55
C GLN A 99 13.39 2.03 -18.18
N ALA A 100 14.27 1.92 -19.17
CA ALA A 100 15.67 1.56 -18.97
C ALA A 100 16.55 2.67 -19.55
N ASP A 101 17.65 3.00 -18.88
CA ASP A 101 18.64 3.96 -19.39
C ASP A 101 19.61 3.32 -20.41
N ALA A 102 20.50 4.12 -21.00
CA ALA A 102 21.52 3.66 -21.96
C ALA A 102 22.48 2.59 -21.38
N LYS A 103 22.59 2.48 -20.05
CA LYS A 103 23.40 1.46 -19.35
C LYS A 103 22.55 0.23 -18.97
N GLY A 104 21.29 0.17 -19.41
CA GLY A 104 20.34 -0.88 -19.12
C GLY A 104 19.88 -0.94 -17.67
N ARG A 105 20.03 0.13 -16.88
CA ARG A 105 19.49 0.18 -15.51
C ARG A 105 18.01 0.55 -15.58
N VAL A 106 17.20 -0.07 -14.72
CA VAL A 106 15.73 0.06 -14.77
C VAL A 106 15.25 1.18 -13.85
N TRP A 107 14.26 1.93 -14.31
CA TRP A 107 13.70 3.10 -13.66
C TRP A 107 12.19 2.97 -13.50
N GLN A 108 11.72 3.32 -12.31
CA GLN A 108 10.32 3.35 -11.89
C GLN A 108 9.88 4.81 -11.78
N PRO A 109 8.81 5.24 -12.48
CA PRO A 109 8.20 6.53 -12.25
C PRO A 109 7.47 6.49 -10.91
N VAL A 110 7.55 7.60 -10.18
CA VAL A 110 6.71 7.84 -9.02
C VAL A 110 5.62 8.79 -9.46
N PHE A 111 4.38 8.33 -9.32
CA PHE A 111 3.20 9.12 -9.56
C PHE A 111 2.18 8.77 -8.48
N PHE A 112 1.30 9.73 -8.19
CA PHE A 112 0.25 9.57 -7.22
C PHE A 112 -1.07 9.45 -7.96
N ARG A 113 -1.70 8.27 -7.83
CA ARG A 113 -3.04 8.02 -8.34
C ARG A 113 -3.91 7.51 -7.21
N VAL A 114 -5.10 8.10 -7.06
CA VAL A 114 -6.11 7.58 -6.14
C VAL A 114 -6.50 6.18 -6.60
N ARG A 115 -6.40 5.20 -5.71
CA ARG A 115 -6.88 3.84 -5.94
C ARG A 115 -8.27 3.70 -5.31
N LYS A 116 -9.17 3.05 -6.04
CA LYS A 116 -10.53 2.74 -5.61
C LYS A 116 -10.65 1.22 -5.47
N VAL A 117 -11.09 0.76 -4.31
CA VAL A 117 -11.30 -0.66 -4.00
C VAL A 117 -12.75 -0.85 -3.60
N ASP A 118 -13.45 -1.74 -4.28
CA ASP A 118 -14.77 -2.19 -3.86
C ASP A 118 -14.60 -3.23 -2.74
N ALA A 119 -15.12 -2.93 -1.55
CA ALA A 119 -14.98 -3.77 -0.37
C ALA A 119 -16.36 -4.17 0.19
N GLY A 120 -17.32 -4.47 -0.69
CA GLY A 120 -18.65 -4.93 -0.30
C GLY A 120 -19.57 -3.76 0.09
N PRO A 121 -19.89 -3.54 1.38
CA PRO A 121 -20.80 -2.46 1.81
C PRO A 121 -20.22 -1.04 1.65
N TYR A 122 -18.90 -0.92 1.44
CA TYR A 122 -18.24 0.37 1.22
C TYR A 122 -17.29 0.33 0.02
N ILE A 123 -16.92 1.51 -0.44
CA ILE A 123 -15.83 1.75 -1.38
C ILE A 123 -14.68 2.37 -0.59
N GLU A 124 -13.50 1.78 -0.65
CA GLU A 124 -12.28 2.36 -0.08
C GLU A 124 -11.53 3.16 -1.16
N TYR A 125 -11.23 4.43 -0.86
CA TYR A 125 -10.32 5.26 -1.62
C TYR A 125 -8.99 5.32 -0.88
N GLN A 126 -7.91 4.94 -1.56
CA GLN A 126 -6.54 5.08 -1.08
C GLN A 126 -5.93 6.27 -1.82
N ILE A 127 -5.60 7.33 -1.08
CA ILE A 127 -5.10 8.59 -1.60
C ILE A 127 -3.63 8.70 -1.20
N PRO A 128 -2.69 8.38 -2.11
CA PRO A 128 -1.27 8.49 -1.82
C PRO A 128 -0.90 9.94 -1.47
N GLN A 129 -0.14 10.11 -0.38
CA GLN A 129 0.41 11.40 0.05
C GLN A 129 1.91 11.49 -0.20
N ARG A 130 2.61 10.37 0.01
CA ARG A 130 4.05 10.26 -0.16
C ARG A 130 4.40 8.85 -0.61
N LYS A 131 5.37 8.74 -1.51
CA LYS A 131 5.96 7.48 -1.93
C LYS A 131 7.41 7.74 -2.27
N THR A 132 8.31 6.89 -1.82
CA THR A 132 9.73 7.00 -2.15
C THR A 132 10.41 5.65 -2.07
N ILE A 133 11.48 5.51 -2.83
CA ILE A 133 12.45 4.43 -2.68
C ILE A 133 13.57 4.97 -1.81
N PHE A 134 13.77 4.37 -0.65
CA PHE A 134 14.74 4.84 0.34
C PHE A 134 16.12 4.24 0.13
N LYS A 135 16.17 2.93 -0.11
CA LYS A 135 17.43 2.22 -0.21
C LYS A 135 17.35 1.17 -1.30
N VAL A 136 18.42 1.11 -2.07
CA VAL A 136 18.59 0.12 -3.14
C VAL A 136 19.95 -0.54 -2.93
N ASP A 137 19.94 -1.73 -2.35
CA ASP A 137 21.13 -2.56 -2.19
C ASP A 137 21.13 -3.70 -3.21
N LYS A 138 22.21 -4.49 -3.25
CA LYS A 138 22.32 -5.63 -4.16
C LYS A 138 21.22 -6.67 -3.93
N GLY A 139 20.86 -6.91 -2.66
CA GLY A 139 19.91 -7.94 -2.25
C GLY A 139 18.63 -7.42 -1.63
N SER A 140 18.40 -6.11 -1.58
CA SER A 140 17.17 -5.57 -1.01
C SER A 140 16.76 -4.24 -1.62
N LEU A 141 15.45 -3.99 -1.62
CA LEU A 141 14.83 -2.74 -1.99
C LEU A 141 13.95 -2.28 -0.82
N THR A 142 14.27 -1.12 -0.26
CA THR A 142 13.43 -0.51 0.78
C THR A 142 12.63 0.64 0.21
N SER A 143 11.32 0.62 0.43
CA SER A 143 10.40 1.66 0.00
C SER A 143 9.48 2.07 1.14
N PHE A 144 8.92 3.26 1.00
CA PHE A 144 7.94 3.79 1.91
C PHE A 144 6.81 4.46 1.19
N SER A 145 5.63 4.32 1.76
CA SER A 145 4.47 5.06 1.34
C SER A 145 3.69 5.58 2.52
N GLN A 146 3.08 6.74 2.33
CA GLN A 146 2.07 7.30 3.20
C GLN A 146 0.80 7.51 2.38
N SER A 147 -0.34 7.10 2.92
CA SER A 147 -1.63 7.27 2.27
C SER A 147 -2.71 7.69 3.27
N THR A 148 -3.71 8.42 2.77
CA THR A 148 -4.99 8.60 3.44
C THR A 148 -5.96 7.57 2.89
N ARG A 149 -6.68 6.86 3.76
CA ARG A 149 -7.69 5.87 3.38
C ARG A 149 -9.06 6.29 3.85
N ILE A 150 -10.00 6.34 2.92
CA ILE A 150 -11.38 6.79 3.16
C ILE A 150 -12.34 5.69 2.74
N ARG A 151 -13.19 5.23 3.66
CA ARG A 151 -14.26 4.26 3.35
C ARG A 151 -15.59 4.98 3.25
N ILE A 152 -16.24 4.88 2.11
CA ILE A 152 -17.55 5.48 1.84
C ILE A 152 -18.60 4.38 1.80
N SER A 153 -19.63 4.49 2.63
CA SER A 153 -20.79 3.61 2.56
C SER A 153 -21.50 3.76 1.22
N LYS A 154 -21.74 2.65 0.51
CA LYS A 154 -22.52 2.68 -0.73
C LYS A 154 -23.97 3.05 -0.51
N ALA A 155 -24.52 2.72 0.67
CA ALA A 155 -25.91 3.00 1.02
C ALA A 155 -26.17 4.49 1.28
N THR A 156 -25.24 5.16 1.98
CA THR A 156 -25.45 6.56 2.41
C THR A 156 -24.65 7.58 1.62
N GLY A 157 -23.61 7.13 0.89
CA GLY A 157 -22.63 8.00 0.23
C GLY A 157 -21.81 8.84 1.21
N ARG A 158 -21.78 8.47 2.50
CA ARG A 158 -21.01 9.16 3.55
C ARG A 158 -19.77 8.37 3.92
N ILE A 159 -18.76 9.11 4.37
CA ILE A 159 -17.55 8.57 4.96
C ILE A 159 -17.92 7.85 6.26
N VAL A 160 -17.69 6.55 6.31
CA VAL A 160 -17.92 5.72 7.51
C VAL A 160 -16.64 5.42 8.27
N GLN A 161 -15.48 5.57 7.63
CA GLN A 161 -14.19 5.44 8.29
C GLN A 161 -13.14 6.27 7.57
N SER A 162 -12.23 6.89 8.32
CA SER A 162 -11.09 7.60 7.75
C SER A 162 -9.85 7.48 8.61
N PHE A 163 -8.74 7.13 7.98
CA PHE A 163 -7.47 6.92 8.65
C PHE A 163 -6.31 7.25 7.73
N GLN A 164 -5.13 7.37 8.31
CA GLN A 164 -3.87 7.50 7.59
C GLN A 164 -3.04 6.24 7.82
N GLN A 165 -2.19 5.90 6.86
CA GLN A 165 -1.34 4.72 6.93
C GLN A 165 0.04 5.06 6.40
N GLU A 166 1.06 4.69 7.16
CA GLU A 166 2.45 4.62 6.72
C GLU A 166 2.83 3.15 6.55
N ASP A 167 3.48 2.83 5.44
CA ASP A 167 4.00 1.50 5.12
C ASP A 167 5.50 1.62 4.85
N MET A 168 6.30 0.77 5.50
CA MET A 168 7.71 0.54 5.19
C MET A 168 7.86 -0.87 4.67
N SER A 169 8.26 -1.01 3.41
CA SER A 169 8.42 -2.31 2.76
C SER A 169 9.88 -2.59 2.44
N VAL A 170 10.35 -3.78 2.80
CA VAL A 170 11.64 -4.34 2.40
C VAL A 170 11.37 -5.55 1.53
N SER A 171 11.79 -5.45 0.27
CA SER A 171 11.70 -6.54 -0.71
C SER A 171 13.07 -7.19 -0.91
N GLU A 172 13.13 -8.51 -0.86
CA GLU A 172 14.35 -9.31 -0.99
C GLU A 172 14.12 -10.47 -1.98
N PRO A 173 15.03 -10.73 -2.93
CA PRO A 173 14.91 -11.85 -3.83
C PRO A 173 15.18 -13.16 -3.07
N LEU A 174 14.27 -14.13 -3.19
CA LEU A 174 14.47 -15.48 -2.69
C LEU A 174 15.18 -16.34 -3.75
N GLU A 175 14.72 -16.24 -4.99
CA GLU A 175 15.30 -16.85 -6.18
C GLU A 175 14.91 -16.04 -7.44
N ASP A 176 15.33 -16.46 -8.63
CA ASP A 176 14.97 -15.71 -9.84
C ASP A 176 13.46 -15.76 -10.10
N GLY A 177 12.83 -14.59 -10.10
CA GLY A 177 11.39 -14.46 -10.29
C GLY A 177 10.56 -14.69 -9.02
N LEU A 178 11.18 -14.79 -7.84
CA LEU A 178 10.47 -14.86 -6.56
C LEU A 178 11.06 -13.86 -5.56
N VAL A 179 10.20 -13.02 -5.00
CA VAL A 179 10.58 -11.99 -4.03
C VAL A 179 9.73 -12.14 -2.78
N ARG A 180 10.36 -11.99 -1.61
CA ARG A 180 9.67 -11.77 -0.35
C ARG A 180 9.59 -10.28 -0.07
N ALA A 181 8.43 -9.80 0.34
CA ALA A 181 8.26 -8.47 0.88
C ALA A 181 7.79 -8.54 2.32
N THR A 182 8.55 -7.92 3.23
CA THR A 182 8.15 -7.67 4.61
C THR A 182 7.74 -6.21 4.72
N VAL A 183 6.50 -5.96 5.14
CA VAL A 183 5.92 -4.63 5.26
C VAL A 183 5.54 -4.37 6.71
N GLU A 184 6.18 -3.39 7.33
CA GLU A 184 5.72 -2.79 8.57
C GLU A 184 4.69 -1.72 8.24
N CYS A 185 3.57 -1.71 8.95
CA CYS A 185 2.44 -0.83 8.76
C CYS A 185 2.13 -0.11 10.08
N ARG A 186 1.92 1.20 10.00
CA ARG A 186 1.39 2.00 11.10
C ARG A 186 0.17 2.76 10.63
N VAL A 187 -0.97 2.50 11.28
CA VAL A 187 -2.26 3.15 11.02
C VAL A 187 -2.53 4.21 12.08
N PHE A 188 -3.02 5.35 11.62
CA PHE A 188 -3.34 6.51 12.43
C PHE A 188 -4.80 6.88 12.26
N SER A 189 -5.45 7.28 13.35
CA SER A 189 -6.81 7.81 13.37
C SER A 189 -6.94 9.06 12.48
N GLN A 190 -8.18 9.52 12.25
CA GLN A 190 -8.45 10.81 11.61
C GLN A 190 -7.87 12.02 12.37
N ASP A 191 -7.48 11.86 13.63
CA ASP A 191 -6.80 12.88 14.44
C ASP A 191 -5.28 12.73 14.47
N GLY A 192 -4.75 11.75 13.72
CA GLY A 192 -3.33 11.51 13.54
C GLY A 192 -2.65 10.74 14.66
N THR A 193 -3.42 10.13 15.57
CA THR A 193 -2.90 9.27 16.65
C THR A 193 -2.73 7.84 16.18
N VAL A 194 -1.68 7.15 16.61
CA VAL A 194 -1.49 5.72 16.27
C VAL A 194 -2.63 4.88 16.84
N GLU A 195 -3.23 4.04 16.00
CA GLU A 195 -4.29 3.10 16.39
C GLU A 195 -3.86 1.64 16.24
N LEU A 196 -3.04 1.34 15.23
CA LEU A 196 -2.61 -0.02 14.93
C LEU A 196 -1.18 0.00 14.37
N GLU A 197 -0.41 -0.99 14.79
CA GLU A 197 0.87 -1.36 14.19
C GLU A 197 0.82 -2.83 13.81
N ASP A 198 1.32 -3.16 12.63
CA ASP A 198 1.30 -4.53 12.12
C ASP A 198 2.54 -4.79 11.27
N THR A 199 2.88 -6.07 11.12
CA THR A 199 3.88 -6.53 10.17
C THR A 199 3.25 -7.62 9.33
N ILE A 200 3.31 -7.44 8.01
CA ILE A 200 2.85 -8.42 7.05
C ILE A 200 4.02 -8.89 6.18
N GLU A 201 3.93 -10.13 5.76
CA GLU A 201 4.84 -10.75 4.81
C GLU A 201 4.04 -11.27 3.63
N CYS A 202 4.58 -11.11 2.43
CA CYS A 202 4.05 -11.74 1.23
C CYS A 202 5.18 -12.18 0.32
N GLU A 203 4.85 -13.15 -0.53
CA GLU A 203 5.72 -13.59 -1.61
C GLU A 203 5.06 -13.19 -2.94
N GLU A 204 5.89 -12.73 -3.86
CA GLU A 204 5.48 -12.20 -5.15
C GLU A 204 6.27 -12.91 -6.24
N GLU A 205 5.54 -13.47 -7.20
CA GLU A 205 6.07 -14.25 -8.32
C GLU A 205 6.09 -13.41 -9.61
N ARG A 206 7.19 -13.41 -10.34
CA ARG A 206 7.31 -12.70 -11.60
C ARG A 206 6.60 -13.48 -12.71
N ILE A 207 5.50 -12.92 -13.21
CA ILE A 207 4.69 -13.51 -14.28
C ILE A 207 5.08 -13.03 -15.67
N GLU A 208 5.73 -11.87 -15.78
CA GLU A 208 6.35 -11.40 -17.04
C GLU A 208 7.68 -10.69 -16.76
N PRO A 209 8.71 -10.88 -17.62
CA PRO A 209 9.97 -10.15 -17.50
C PRO A 209 9.77 -8.66 -17.80
N PHE A 210 10.73 -7.84 -17.35
CA PHE A 210 10.75 -6.41 -17.63
C PHE A 210 10.71 -6.13 -19.15
N THR A 211 9.72 -5.35 -19.56
CA THR A 211 9.58 -4.78 -20.89
C THR A 211 9.24 -3.29 -20.75
N PRO A 212 10.01 -2.36 -21.34
CA PRO A 212 9.74 -0.94 -21.21
C PRO A 212 8.33 -0.54 -21.68
N ILE A 213 7.74 0.44 -21.00
CA ILE A 213 6.43 1.02 -21.30
C ILE A 213 6.65 2.44 -21.79
N ASP A 214 6.57 2.65 -23.10
CA ASP A 214 6.86 3.97 -23.69
C ASP A 214 5.69 4.93 -23.60
N GLU A 215 4.48 4.41 -23.82
CA GLU A 215 3.25 5.18 -23.80
C GLU A 215 2.09 4.33 -23.31
N PHE A 216 1.24 4.92 -22.47
CA PHE A 216 -0.05 4.34 -22.12
C PHE A 216 -1.05 5.42 -21.73
N SER A 217 -2.29 5.30 -22.23
CA SER A 217 -3.40 6.22 -21.92
C SER A 217 -3.04 7.71 -22.09
N GLY A 218 -2.34 8.05 -23.19
CA GLY A 218 -1.89 9.41 -23.49
C GLY A 218 -0.70 9.91 -22.66
N THR A 219 -0.18 9.10 -21.74
CA THR A 219 1.05 9.41 -20.99
C THR A 219 2.26 8.85 -21.72
N ASN A 220 3.14 9.73 -22.20
CA ASN A 220 4.40 9.36 -22.83
C ASN A 220 5.51 9.25 -21.77
N TYR A 221 5.65 8.05 -21.20
CA TYR A 221 6.64 7.73 -20.17
C TYR A 221 8.07 7.87 -20.69
N ARG A 222 8.33 7.51 -21.94
CA ARG A 222 9.67 7.62 -22.54
C ARG A 222 10.14 9.07 -22.57
N ASN A 223 9.31 9.97 -23.09
CA ASN A 223 9.63 11.40 -23.17
C ASN A 223 9.75 12.02 -21.77
N SER A 224 8.87 11.65 -20.83
CA SER A 224 8.98 12.08 -19.43
C SER A 224 10.31 11.64 -18.81
N PHE A 225 10.74 10.40 -19.05
CA PHE A 225 12.00 9.87 -18.56
C PHE A 225 13.23 10.56 -19.17
N ILE A 226 13.23 10.80 -20.49
CA ILE A 226 14.31 11.53 -21.17
C ILE A 226 14.46 12.93 -20.57
N LYS A 227 13.35 13.68 -20.46
CA LYS A 227 13.35 15.02 -19.84
C LYS A 227 13.88 14.99 -18.41
N PHE A 228 13.52 13.97 -17.63
CA PHE A 228 14.03 13.79 -16.28
C PHE A 228 15.56 13.61 -16.27
N LEU A 229 16.11 12.74 -17.14
CA LEU A 229 17.55 12.50 -17.20
C LEU A 229 18.32 13.76 -17.63
N GLU A 230 17.82 14.48 -18.63
CA GLU A 230 18.41 15.74 -19.11
C GLU A 230 18.38 16.81 -18.01
N ALA A 231 17.23 17.02 -17.36
CA ALA A 231 17.07 17.99 -16.27
C ALA A 231 17.92 17.63 -15.04
N SER A 232 18.19 16.34 -14.82
CA SER A 232 19.05 15.85 -13.74
C SER A 232 20.54 15.90 -14.08
N GLY A 233 20.93 16.45 -15.24
CA GLY A 233 22.34 16.56 -15.65
C GLY A 233 22.97 15.25 -16.12
N HIS A 234 22.14 14.28 -16.56
CA HIS A 234 22.58 12.96 -17.01
C HIS A 234 22.20 12.62 -18.46
N PRO A 235 22.51 13.47 -19.46
CA PRO A 235 22.19 13.21 -20.86
C PRO A 235 22.88 11.94 -21.41
N GLU A 236 24.02 11.53 -20.83
CA GLU A 236 24.74 10.31 -21.20
C GLU A 236 23.96 9.03 -20.88
N LEU A 237 22.89 9.13 -20.08
CA LEU A 237 22.00 8.03 -19.74
C LEU A 237 20.78 7.94 -20.66
N VAL A 238 20.56 8.92 -21.53
CA VAL A 238 19.43 8.92 -22.46
C VAL A 238 19.53 7.71 -23.39
N PRO A 239 18.50 6.83 -23.43
CA PRO A 239 18.53 5.65 -24.29
C PRO A 239 18.67 6.05 -25.76
N SER A 240 19.45 5.28 -26.53
CA SER A 240 19.49 5.43 -27.97
C SER A 240 18.09 5.30 -28.58
N SER A 241 17.90 5.90 -29.76
CA SER A 241 16.64 5.74 -30.49
C SER A 241 16.32 4.25 -30.67
N ARG A 242 15.05 3.89 -30.44
CA ARG A 242 14.52 2.54 -30.56
C ARG A 242 13.06 2.62 -30.97
N ALA A 243 12.55 1.56 -31.61
CA ALA A 243 11.13 1.45 -31.89
C ALA A 243 10.30 1.58 -30.60
N LEU A 244 9.13 2.18 -30.72
CA LEU A 244 8.16 2.25 -29.62
C LEU A 244 7.74 0.82 -29.26
N VAL A 245 7.77 0.53 -27.97
CA VAL A 245 7.32 -0.77 -27.45
C VAL A 245 5.86 -0.64 -27.05
N THR A 246 5.02 -1.49 -27.65
CA THR A 246 3.63 -1.65 -27.24
C THR A 246 3.57 -2.40 -25.92
N VAL A 247 2.73 -1.93 -24.99
CA VAL A 247 2.47 -2.64 -23.73
C VAL A 247 1.98 -4.06 -23.99
N THR A 248 2.42 -5.01 -23.16
CA THR A 248 1.90 -6.39 -23.22
C THR A 248 0.41 -6.41 -22.84
N PRO A 249 -0.35 -7.47 -23.21
CA PRO A 249 -1.73 -7.61 -22.75
C PRO A 249 -1.87 -7.56 -21.23
N THR A 250 -0.94 -8.17 -20.49
CA THR A 250 -0.92 -8.16 -19.03
C THR A 250 -0.62 -6.77 -18.48
N GLN A 251 0.38 -6.07 -19.03
CA GLN A 251 0.66 -4.68 -18.64
C GLN A 251 -0.55 -3.78 -18.89
N SER A 252 -1.19 -3.91 -20.06
CA SER A 252 -2.38 -3.14 -20.43
C SER A 252 -3.52 -3.35 -19.44
N ARG A 253 -3.82 -4.61 -19.08
CA ARG A 253 -4.83 -4.97 -18.06
C ARG A 253 -4.54 -4.30 -16.72
N ILE A 254 -3.30 -4.40 -16.23
CA ILE A 254 -2.89 -3.82 -14.94
C ILE A 254 -3.01 -2.29 -14.97
N LEU A 255 -2.53 -1.65 -16.03
CA LEU A 255 -2.55 -0.19 -16.17
C LEU A 255 -3.98 0.37 -16.31
N LYS A 256 -4.91 -0.41 -16.89
CA LYS A 256 -6.34 -0.10 -16.92
C LYS A 256 -7.04 -0.27 -15.56
N GLY A 257 -6.38 -0.90 -14.58
CA GLY A 257 -6.96 -1.24 -13.29
C GLY A 257 -7.89 -2.45 -13.34
N GLU A 258 -7.80 -3.27 -14.39
CA GLU A 258 -8.52 -4.55 -14.52
C GLU A 258 -7.82 -5.67 -13.71
N ASN A 259 -7.29 -5.29 -12.54
CA ASN A 259 -6.58 -6.21 -11.66
C ASN A 259 -7.55 -7.20 -11.02
N ARG A 260 -7.02 -8.39 -10.69
CA ARG A 260 -7.71 -9.38 -9.85
C ARG A 260 -7.71 -8.97 -8.37
N ASP A 261 -7.93 -7.69 -8.10
CA ASP A 261 -7.91 -7.13 -6.75
C ASP A 261 -9.18 -7.53 -6.01
N THR A 262 -9.25 -8.78 -5.56
CA THR A 262 -10.26 -9.24 -4.61
C THR A 262 -9.61 -9.33 -3.24
N ALA A 263 -9.81 -8.29 -2.41
CA ALA A 263 -9.65 -8.42 -0.97
C ALA A 263 -10.89 -9.17 -0.44
N LEU A 264 -10.85 -10.50 -0.48
CA LEU A 264 -11.77 -11.29 0.33
C LEU A 264 -11.25 -11.15 1.76
N LEU A 265 -11.88 -10.27 2.53
CA LEU A 265 -11.83 -10.38 3.98
C LEU A 265 -12.54 -11.69 4.29
N ASP A 266 -11.79 -12.75 4.59
CA ASP A 266 -12.39 -13.93 5.20
C ASP A 266 -13.14 -13.45 6.43
N ASP A 267 -14.45 -13.67 6.42
CA ASP A 267 -15.42 -13.28 7.44
C ASP A 267 -15.20 -14.16 8.69
N ASP A 268 -14.06 -13.96 9.36
CA ASP A 268 -13.73 -14.59 10.65
C ASP A 268 -14.56 -13.98 11.81
N THR A 269 -15.50 -13.07 11.54
CA THR A 269 -16.41 -12.54 12.56
C THR A 269 -17.51 -13.50 13.00
N LYS A 270 -17.49 -14.78 12.59
CA LYS A 270 -18.49 -15.77 13.04
C LYS A 270 -18.15 -16.60 14.28
N THR A 271 -17.02 -16.40 14.96
CA THR A 271 -16.60 -17.32 16.05
C THR A 271 -16.48 -16.69 17.44
N ALA A 272 -17.35 -15.74 17.83
CA ALA A 272 -17.38 -15.24 19.22
C ALA A 272 -18.77 -14.83 19.75
N ALA A 273 -19.85 -15.46 19.29
CA ALA A 273 -21.18 -15.29 19.90
C ALA A 273 -21.97 -16.61 19.86
N GLY A 274 -21.68 -17.52 20.80
CA GLY A 274 -22.40 -18.79 20.85
C GLY A 274 -21.94 -19.81 21.88
N SER A 275 -21.84 -19.44 23.16
CA SER A 275 -22.15 -20.37 24.27
C SER A 275 -22.18 -19.64 25.60
N ARG A 276 -23.38 -19.42 26.13
CA ARG A 276 -23.71 -19.36 27.56
C ARG A 276 -25.24 -19.33 27.69
N ASN A 277 -25.82 -20.52 27.60
CA ASN A 277 -27.10 -20.87 28.18
C ASN A 277 -26.96 -22.33 28.64
N ALA A 278 -26.62 -22.50 29.91
CA ALA A 278 -26.94 -23.65 30.75
C ALA A 278 -26.54 -23.28 32.19
N ASP A 279 -27.45 -23.61 33.10
CA ASP A 279 -27.52 -23.41 34.56
C ASP A 279 -27.88 -22.02 35.09
#